data_AF-A0A383EEW3-F1
#
_entry.id   AF-A0A383EEW3-F1
#
_cell.length_a   1.000
_cell.length_b   1.000
_cell.length_c   1.000
_cell.angle_alpha   90.00
_cell.angle_beta   90.00
_cell.angle_gamma   90.00
#
_symmetry.space_group_name_H-M   'P 1'
#
loop_
_entity.id
_entity.type
_entity.pdbx_description
1 polymer ?
#
loop_
_entity_poly.entity_id
_entity_poly.type
_entity_poly.pdbx_seq_one_letter_code
_entity_poly.pdbx_strand_id
1 'polypeptide(L)' 'MRILSWNVNGIRAAVRKGFLDWFHAEAPDVICLQEIKATPNDLTKDMANP' A
#
# COMPACT_ATOMS: atom_id res chain seq x y z
N MET A 1 -12.83 7.64 -12.18
CA MET A 1 -12.27 8.06 -10.88
C MET A 1 -12.72 7.08 -9.80
N ARG A 2 -11.78 6.30 -9.27
CA ARG A 2 -11.94 5.23 -8.29
C ARG A 2 -11.01 5.53 -7.11
N ILE A 3 -11.59 5.65 -5.93
CA ILE A 3 -10.87 5.93 -4.69
C ILE A 3 -11.07 4.73 -3.77
N LEU A 4 -9.97 4.13 -3.33
CA LEU A 4 -9.97 3.01 -2.39
C LEU A 4 -9.46 3.49 -1.04
N SER A 5 -10.06 2.99 0.04
CA SER A 5 -9.59 3.24 1.40
C SER A 5 -9.45 1.91 2.10
N TRP A 6 -8.27 1.62 2.64
CA TRP A 6 -7.97 0.33 3.24
C TRP A 6 -7.10 0.46 4.49
N ASN A 7 -7.64 0.01 5.62
CA ASN A 7 -6.85 -0.27 6.81
C ASN A 7 -6.10 -1.60 6.62
N VAL A 8 -4.78 -1.51 6.47
CA VAL A 8 -3.91 -2.66 6.13
C VAL A 8 -3.36 -3.38 7.37
N ASN A 9 -3.51 -2.81 8.57
CA ASN A 9 -2.97 -3.35 9.82
C ASN A 9 -1.48 -3.76 9.68
N GLY A 10 -0.67 -2.95 9.02
CA GLY A 10 0.74 -3.17 8.75
C GLY A 10 1.08 -3.31 7.26
N ILE A 11 1.67 -2.27 6.67
CA ILE A 11 1.96 -2.23 5.22
C ILE A 11 2.98 -3.29 4.78
N ARG A 12 4.00 -3.58 5.59
CA ARG A 12 5.00 -4.62 5.28
C ARG A 12 4.37 -6.01 5.17
N ALA A 13 3.37 -6.30 6.01
CA ALA A 13 2.65 -7.57 5.95
C ALA A 13 1.75 -7.66 4.72
N ALA A 14 1.08 -6.55 4.36
CA ALA A 14 0.30 -6.46 3.13
C ALA A 14 1.17 -6.64 1.87
N VAL A 15 2.33 -5.98 1.80
CA VAL A 15 3.29 -6.13 0.69
C VAL A 15 3.80 -7.57 0.56
N ARG A 16 4.17 -8.22 1.66
CA ARG A 16 4.55 -9.65 1.65
C ARG A 16 3.43 -10.58 1.16
N LYS A 17 2.17 -10.13 1.22
CA LYS A 17 0.98 -10.86 0.74
C LYS A 17 0.57 -10.46 -0.69
N GLY A 18 1.39 -9.69 -1.40
CA GLY A 18 1.12 -9.30 -2.79
C GLY A 18 0.33 -7.99 -2.96
N PHE A 19 0.37 -7.09 -1.98
CA PHE A 19 -0.33 -5.79 -2.09
C PHE A 19 0.09 -4.99 -3.33
N LEU A 20 1.38 -4.94 -3.67
CA LEU A 20 1.87 -4.16 -4.82
C LEU A 20 1.36 -4.73 -6.14
N ASP A 21 1.45 -6.04 -6.32
CA ASP A 21 0.92 -6.72 -7.52
C ASP A 21 -0.59 -6.47 -7.66
N TRP A 22 -1.34 -6.56 -6.56
CA TRP A 22 -2.75 -6.24 -6.54
C TRP A 22 -3.02 -4.77 -6.86
N PHE A 23 -2.27 -3.84 -6.28
CA PHE A 23 -2.41 -2.40 -6.52
C PHE A 23 -2.19 -2.06 -8.01
N HIS A 24 -1.18 -2.65 -8.65
CA HIS A 24 -0.91 -2.47 -10.08
C HIS A 24 -2.02 -3.05 -10.96
N ALA A 25 -2.58 -4.21 -10.60
CA ALA A 25 -3.69 -4.82 -11.34
C ALA A 25 -5.00 -4.04 -11.17
N GLU A 26 -5.26 -3.54 -9.96
CA GLU A 26 -6.47 -2.82 -9.61
C GLU A 26 -6.50 -1.38 -10.17
N ALA A 27 -5.32 -0.76 -10.29
CA ALA A 27 -5.08 0.57 -10.84
C ALA A 27 -6.09 1.65 -10.38
N PRO A 28 -6.25 1.87 -9.06
CA PRO A 28 -7.12 2.94 -8.58
C PRO A 28 -6.52 4.32 -8.86
N ASP A 29 -7.37 5.34 -9.07
CA ASP A 29 -6.91 6.72 -9.23
C ASP A 29 -6.28 7.25 -7.91
N VAL A 30 -6.84 6.84 -6.76
CA VAL A 30 -6.30 7.15 -5.42
C VAL A 30 -6.50 5.95 -4.49
N ILE A 31 -5.48 5.64 -3.68
CA ILE A 31 -5.61 4.71 -2.56
C ILE A 31 -5.16 5.38 -1.25
N CYS A 32 -5.98 5.27 -0.22
CA CYS A 32 -5.70 5.75 1.13
C CYS A 32 -5.46 4.55 2.05
N LEU A 33 -4.32 4.54 2.75
CA LEU A 33 -3.95 3.44 3.65
C LEU A 33 -3.96 3.90 5.10
N GLN A 34 -4.50 3.08 6.00
CA GLN A 34 -4.48 3.33 7.45
C GLN A 34 -3.82 2.19 8.22
N GLU A 35 -3.38 2.48 9.45
CA GLU A 35 -2.61 1.56 10.30
C GLU A 35 -1.43 0.91 9.57
N ILE A 36 -0.67 1.69 8.81
CA ILE A 36 0.49 1.17 8.07
C ILE A 36 1.60 0.64 9.00
N LYS A 37 1.64 1.08 10.27
CA LYS A 37 2.59 0.64 11.32
C LYS A 37 4.06 0.68 10.84
N ALA A 38 4.38 1.72 10.08
CA ALA A 38 5.68 1.94 9.46
C ALA A 38 6.06 3.43 9.55
N THR A 39 7.32 3.69 9.79
CA THR A 39 7.97 5.00 9.67
C THR A 39 8.57 5.16 8.26
N PRO A 40 9.00 6.36 7.84
CA PRO A 40 9.62 6.54 6.53
C PRO A 40 10.83 5.62 6.27
N ASN A 41 11.63 5.33 7.31
CA ASN A 41 12.80 4.45 7.21
C ASN A 41 12.43 2.96 7.01
N ASP A 42 11.17 2.60 7.29
CA ASP A 42 10.67 1.24 7.12
C ASP A 42 10.17 0.94 5.69
N LEU A 43 10.04 1.98 4.86
CA LEU A 43 9.55 1.86 3.49
C LEU A 43 10.71 1.65 2.53
N THR A 44 10.60 0.65 1.66
CA THR A 44 11.50 0.57 0.49
C THR A 44 11.12 1.63 -0.53
N LYS A 45 12.01 1.89 -1.50
CA LYS A 45 11.72 2.83 -2.60
C LYS A 45 10.45 2.46 -3.34
N ASP A 46 10.26 1.18 -3.62
CA ASP A 46 9.09 0.65 -4.34
C ASP A 46 7.82 0.72 -3.49
N MET A 47 7.91 0.73 -2.15
CA MET A 47 6.73 0.94 -1.30
C MET A 47 6.34 2.41 -1.20
N ALA A 48 7.33 3.31 -1.21
CA ALA A 48 7.11 4.76 -1.12
C ALA A 48 6.69 5.36 -2.47
N ASN A 49 7.14 4.76 -3.58
CA ASN A 49 6.83 5.15 -4.95
C ASN A 49 6.52 3.88 -5.78
N PRO A 50 5.38 3.22 -5.52
CA PRO A 50 4.94 2.01 -6.21
C PRO A 50 4.55 2.29 -7.66
#